data_AF-A0A3N5TTQ4-F1
#
_entry.id   AF-A0A3N5TTQ4-F1
#
_cell.length_a   1.000
_cell.length_b   1.000
_cell.length_c   1.000
_cell.angle_alpha   90.00
_cell.angle_beta   90.00
_cell.angle_gamma   90.00
#
_symmetry.space_group_name_H-M   'P 1'
#
loop_
_entity.id
_entity.type
_entity.pdbx_description
1 polymer ?
#
loop_
_entity_poly.entity_id
_entity_poly.type
_entity_poly.pdbx_seq_one_letter_code
_entity_poly.pdbx_strand_id
1 'polypeptide(L)'
;MRLTFKSVKSVSYITPASITFTVIFMVVTLFLSGNPILDMIELKTYDLRFRSRGHLQPTTPVVMALVDEKSLDAEGRWPWPRSKIATLVDRLSRDGAKVIGFDIGFLEPDANSQLALIRRLSQEIVALDIKHPKLEAFLKEHETDADNDLILATALKNSSAKVVLGYFFHMREEELDHRFEASQIEKQIEQISASKYPLVIFKDKDLDIEPFIKAYTPESNLEIFSRAAASAGYYSVRSDQDGVVRWMPLIIQCGEDLFPPLAVLCTWHYLDKPQLMVKVARYGVEGIQLGKRFIPTDENGELLINFLGPPKTFPHISITDILNGRLAGGTFTDKIVLIGATAMGTHDLRSTPVSPLYPGVEIHATVIDNILTQDFITKPNWSKVFDMFAIVTLGVLTGLALPRMSAFKGLCFAVALFALHIIVARWLFVNMRAWLNIVFPLLVLSVNYTALTAYYYVTEEKERKRIKGTFRQYVAPLVIEELLKAPDRLKLGGEEKVLTVLFSDIAGFTT
;
A
#
# COMPACT_ATOMS: atom_id res chain seq x y z
N MET A 1 23.24 -60.57 -44.68
CA MET A 1 22.16 -59.57 -44.55
C MET A 1 22.06 -59.15 -43.08
N ARG A 2 22.82 -58.12 -42.68
CA ARG A 2 22.82 -57.57 -41.31
C ARG A 2 21.87 -56.37 -41.28
N LEU A 3 20.72 -56.51 -40.65
CA LEU A 3 19.81 -55.40 -40.38
C LEU A 3 20.23 -54.71 -39.09
N THR A 4 20.92 -53.57 -39.23
CA THR A 4 21.15 -52.60 -38.17
C THR A 4 19.89 -51.75 -37.97
N PHE A 5 19.12 -52.02 -36.92
CA PHE A 5 18.11 -51.08 -36.43
C PHE A 5 18.78 -50.05 -35.52
N LYS A 6 19.12 -48.88 -36.07
CA LYS A 6 19.32 -47.65 -35.28
C LYS A 6 17.94 -47.20 -34.79
N SER A 7 17.60 -47.54 -33.55
CA SER A 7 16.47 -46.93 -32.86
C SER A 7 16.88 -45.53 -32.39
N VAL A 8 16.40 -44.52 -33.10
CA VAL A 8 16.31 -43.15 -32.59
C VAL A 8 15.26 -43.15 -31.48
N LYS A 9 15.70 -43.15 -30.22
CA LYS A 9 14.87 -42.80 -29.07
C LYS A 9 15.45 -41.56 -28.41
N SER A 10 15.19 -40.39 -28.99
CA SER A 10 15.28 -39.12 -28.27
C SER A 10 14.05 -38.94 -27.39
N VAL A 11 13.91 -39.81 -26.38
CA VAL A 11 13.00 -39.52 -25.26
C VAL A 11 13.82 -38.68 -24.30
N SER A 12 13.50 -37.40 -24.19
CA SER A 12 14.00 -36.53 -23.13
C SER A 12 13.85 -37.27 -21.79
N TYR A 13 14.96 -37.72 -21.21
CA TYR A 13 14.93 -38.36 -19.89
C TYR A 13 14.60 -37.27 -18.89
N ILE A 14 13.36 -37.27 -18.39
CA ILE A 14 12.96 -36.42 -17.26
C ILE A 14 13.85 -36.82 -16.08
N THR A 15 14.75 -35.93 -15.68
CA THR A 15 15.62 -36.07 -14.51
C THR A 15 15.15 -35.15 -13.38
N PRO A 16 15.52 -35.44 -12.12
CA PRO A 16 15.27 -34.53 -10.99
C PRO A 16 15.81 -33.11 -11.23
N ALA A 17 16.99 -33.02 -11.87
CA ALA A 17 17.61 -31.75 -12.22
C ALA A 17 16.80 -30.98 -13.27
N SER A 18 16.29 -31.65 -14.31
CA SER A 18 15.43 -30.99 -15.31
C SER A 18 14.11 -30.52 -14.70
N ILE A 19 13.50 -31.29 -13.79
CA ILE A 19 12.29 -30.87 -13.07
C ILE A 19 12.57 -29.61 -12.25
N THR A 20 13.63 -29.63 -11.45
CA THR A 20 14.03 -28.48 -10.60
C THR A 20 14.24 -27.23 -11.47
N PHE A 21 14.99 -27.35 -12.56
CA PHE A 21 15.24 -26.25 -13.48
C PHE A 21 13.94 -25.71 -14.11
N THR A 22 13.05 -26.58 -14.57
CA THR A 22 11.75 -26.18 -15.13
C THR A 22 10.89 -25.44 -14.11
N VAL A 23 10.84 -25.91 -12.85
CA VAL A 23 10.07 -25.25 -11.79
C VAL A 23 10.65 -23.88 -11.45
N ILE A 24 11.98 -23.77 -11.29
CA ILE A 24 12.64 -22.47 -11.04
C ILE A 24 12.35 -21.51 -12.19
N PHE A 25 12.59 -21.95 -13.43
CA PHE A 25 12.33 -21.13 -14.62
C PHE A 25 10.88 -20.64 -14.65
N MET A 26 9.92 -21.55 -14.47
CA MET A 26 8.49 -21.21 -14.45
C MET A 26 8.16 -20.16 -13.40
N VAL A 27 8.62 -20.31 -12.16
CA VAL A 27 8.31 -19.36 -11.09
C VAL A 27 9.05 -18.03 -11.26
N VAL A 28 10.28 -18.03 -11.76
CA VAL A 28 10.99 -16.80 -12.12
C VAL A 28 10.23 -16.07 -13.24
N THR A 29 9.73 -16.77 -14.25
CA THR A 29 8.88 -16.17 -15.28
C THR A 29 7.60 -15.58 -14.69
N LEU A 30 6.92 -16.31 -13.79
CA LEU A 30 5.73 -15.80 -13.11
C LEU A 30 6.03 -14.52 -12.30
N PHE A 31 7.16 -14.50 -11.58
CA PHE A 31 7.61 -13.34 -10.81
C PHE A 31 7.90 -12.13 -11.71
N LEU A 32 8.65 -12.33 -12.79
CA LEU A 32 8.99 -11.25 -13.74
C LEU A 32 7.78 -10.75 -14.53
N SER A 33 6.77 -11.60 -14.74
CA SER A 33 5.54 -11.21 -15.43
C SER A 33 4.56 -10.41 -14.58
N GLY A 34 4.76 -10.32 -13.25
CA GLY A 34 3.83 -9.65 -12.33
C GLY A 34 2.45 -10.31 -12.29
N ASN A 35 2.40 -11.58 -11.87
CA ASN A 35 1.14 -12.32 -11.84
C ASN A 35 0.15 -11.73 -10.81
N PRO A 36 -1.02 -11.22 -11.22
CA PRO A 36 -1.90 -10.47 -10.32
C PRO A 36 -2.41 -11.27 -9.11
N ILE A 37 -2.62 -12.58 -9.28
CA ILE A 37 -3.14 -13.45 -8.20
C ILE A 37 -2.07 -13.64 -7.13
N LEU A 38 -0.83 -13.95 -7.53
CA LEU A 38 0.28 -14.13 -6.60
C LEU A 38 0.66 -12.82 -5.90
N ASP A 39 0.60 -11.70 -6.63
CA ASP A 39 0.82 -10.37 -6.07
C ASP A 39 -0.27 -10.00 -5.05
N MET A 40 -1.53 -10.34 -5.31
CA MET A 40 -2.61 -10.16 -4.33
C MET A 40 -2.38 -10.97 -3.05
N ILE A 41 -1.89 -12.22 -3.17
CA ILE A 41 -1.52 -13.02 -1.99
C ILE A 41 -0.35 -12.35 -1.25
N GLU A 42 0.66 -11.85 -1.96
CA GLU A 42 1.80 -11.15 -1.37
C GLU A 42 1.35 -9.92 -0.59
N LEU A 43 0.41 -9.12 -1.12
CA LEU A 43 -0.20 -7.98 -0.41
C LEU A 43 -0.90 -8.41 0.90
N LYS A 44 -1.60 -9.55 0.90
CA LYS A 44 -2.15 -10.08 2.17
C LYS A 44 -1.06 -10.49 3.13
N THR A 45 0.05 -11.05 2.65
CA THR A 45 1.18 -11.34 3.53
C THR A 45 1.85 -10.08 4.09
N TYR A 46 1.86 -8.99 3.32
CA TYR A 46 2.36 -7.69 3.75
C TYR A 46 1.51 -7.16 4.91
N ASP A 47 0.18 -7.24 4.83
CA ASP A 47 -0.71 -6.84 5.92
C ASP A 47 -0.50 -7.68 7.19
N LEU A 48 -0.28 -8.99 7.04
CA LEU A 48 0.04 -9.88 8.16
C LEU A 48 1.34 -9.48 8.87
N ARG A 49 2.31 -8.88 8.18
CA ARG A 49 3.57 -8.41 8.79
C ARG A 49 3.33 -7.23 9.73
N PHE A 50 2.41 -6.32 9.41
CA PHE A 50 2.01 -5.26 10.35
C PHE A 50 1.39 -5.82 11.61
N ARG A 51 0.44 -6.75 11.47
CA ARG A 51 -0.18 -7.43 12.62
C ARG A 51 0.85 -8.16 13.47
N SER A 52 1.82 -8.81 12.82
CA SER A 52 2.89 -9.55 13.50
C SER A 52 3.94 -8.65 14.16
N ARG A 53 4.19 -7.45 13.61
CA ARG A 53 5.08 -6.46 14.22
C ARG A 53 4.49 -5.88 15.50
N GLY A 54 3.17 -5.79 15.58
CA GLY A 54 2.46 -5.11 16.67
C GLY A 54 2.42 -3.59 16.48
N HIS A 55 1.92 -2.91 17.50
CA HIS A 55 1.68 -1.47 17.45
C HIS A 55 2.93 -0.69 17.82
N LEU A 56 3.19 0.38 17.09
CA LEU A 56 4.19 1.40 17.38
C LEU A 56 3.49 2.61 18.00
N GLN A 57 4.18 3.29 18.91
CA GLN A 57 3.69 4.53 19.51
C GLN A 57 4.23 5.73 18.71
N PRO A 58 3.41 6.74 18.41
CA PRO A 58 3.89 7.94 17.76
C PRO A 58 4.84 8.69 18.69
N THR A 59 5.92 9.23 18.14
CA THR A 59 6.91 10.04 18.89
C THR A 59 6.91 11.50 18.45
N THR A 60 5.97 11.86 17.59
CA THR A 60 5.89 13.16 16.94
C THR A 60 4.79 14.03 17.53
N PRO A 61 4.87 15.37 17.39
CA PRO A 61 3.94 16.31 18.01
C PRO A 61 2.66 16.47 17.19
N VAL A 62 2.08 15.36 16.71
CA VAL A 62 0.85 15.33 15.92
C VAL A 62 -0.34 15.07 16.84
N VAL A 63 -1.39 15.89 16.73
CA VAL A 63 -2.66 15.74 17.47
C VAL A 63 -3.83 15.85 16.51
N MET A 64 -4.85 15.04 16.77
CA MET A 64 -6.05 14.96 15.96
C MET A 64 -7.18 15.76 16.64
N ALA A 65 -7.73 16.75 15.95
CA ALA A 65 -8.91 17.50 16.36
C ALA A 65 -10.11 17.04 15.50
N LEU A 66 -11.00 16.25 16.09
CA LEU A 66 -11.97 15.48 15.31
C LEU A 66 -13.41 15.99 15.44
N VAL A 67 -14.12 16.00 14.30
CA VAL A 67 -15.58 16.03 14.27
C VAL A 67 -16.07 14.60 14.54
N ASP A 68 -16.29 14.29 15.82
CA ASP A 68 -16.80 13.02 16.31
C ASP A 68 -18.25 13.13 16.79
N GLU A 69 -18.86 12.00 17.17
CA GLU A 69 -20.26 11.97 17.65
C GLU A 69 -20.48 12.94 18.84
N LYS A 70 -19.52 13.00 19.76
CA LYS A 70 -19.55 13.95 20.89
C LYS A 70 -19.63 15.40 20.42
N SER A 71 -18.91 15.73 19.35
CA SER A 71 -18.94 17.06 18.77
C SER A 71 -20.24 17.33 18.03
N LEU A 72 -20.80 16.36 17.31
CA LEU A 72 -22.11 16.51 16.65
C LEU A 72 -23.25 16.70 17.65
N ASP A 73 -23.23 15.95 18.75
CA ASP A 73 -24.22 16.05 19.83
C ASP A 73 -24.21 17.43 20.51
N ALA A 74 -23.02 18.00 20.72
CA ALA A 74 -22.85 19.28 21.41
C ALA A 74 -22.98 20.50 20.47
N GLU A 75 -22.47 20.41 19.25
CA GLU A 75 -22.28 21.55 18.35
C GLU A 75 -23.32 21.61 17.22
N GLY A 76 -24.14 20.56 17.08
CA GLY A 76 -25.13 20.41 16.03
C GLY A 76 -24.61 19.67 14.79
N ARG A 77 -25.50 19.53 13.81
CA ARG A 77 -25.26 18.75 12.58
C ARG A 77 -24.17 19.37 11.70
N TRP A 78 -23.29 18.53 11.17
CA TRP A 78 -22.30 18.89 10.15
C TRP A 78 -22.94 19.03 8.75
N PRO A 79 -22.48 19.95 7.88
CA PRO A 79 -21.39 20.91 8.07
C PRO A 79 -21.75 22.08 8.99
N TRP A 80 -20.79 22.57 9.77
CA TRP A 80 -20.97 23.72 10.66
C TRP A 80 -20.74 25.06 9.93
N PRO A 81 -21.31 26.17 10.44
CA PRO A 81 -21.04 27.51 9.91
C PRO A 81 -19.55 27.86 9.94
N ARG A 82 -19.06 28.59 8.94
CA ARG A 82 -17.63 28.93 8.82
C ARG A 82 -17.13 29.81 9.98
N SER A 83 -18.01 30.58 10.63
CA SER A 83 -17.70 31.31 11.87
C SER A 83 -17.34 30.39 13.06
N LYS A 84 -17.90 29.18 13.12
CA LYS A 84 -17.51 28.17 14.12
C LYS A 84 -16.12 27.60 13.83
N ILE A 85 -15.81 27.35 12.56
CA ILE A 85 -14.48 26.93 12.12
C ILE A 85 -13.44 28.04 12.38
N ALA A 86 -13.80 29.30 12.18
CA ALA A 86 -12.96 30.45 12.51
C ALA A 86 -12.62 30.48 14.00
N THR A 87 -13.61 30.25 14.87
CA THR A 87 -13.42 30.15 16.32
C THR A 87 -12.49 28.99 16.70
N LEU A 88 -12.57 27.86 15.99
CA LEU A 88 -11.65 26.73 16.19
C LEU A 88 -10.21 27.13 15.85
N VAL A 89 -9.98 27.76 14.69
CA VAL A 89 -8.66 28.25 14.26
C VAL A 89 -8.10 29.21 15.30
N ASP A 90 -8.88 30.22 15.72
CA ASP A 90 -8.43 31.22 16.70
C ASP A 90 -8.01 30.58 18.03
N ARG A 91 -8.76 29.58 18.51
CA ARG A 91 -8.46 28.90 19.77
C ARG A 91 -7.18 28.06 19.67
N LEU A 92 -7.04 27.28 18.60
CA LEU A 92 -5.84 26.47 18.37
C LEU A 92 -4.59 27.36 18.25
N SER A 93 -4.69 28.45 17.48
CA SER A 93 -3.60 29.39 17.27
C SER A 93 -3.22 30.13 18.55
N ARG A 94 -4.21 30.55 19.36
CA ARG A 94 -3.98 31.18 20.66
C ARG A 94 -3.34 30.22 21.68
N ASP A 95 -3.67 28.94 21.62
CA ASP A 95 -3.09 27.91 22.51
C ASP A 95 -1.68 27.46 22.09
N GLY A 96 -1.17 27.95 20.96
CA GLY A 96 0.20 27.75 20.52
C GLY A 96 0.41 26.66 19.48
N ALA A 97 -0.64 26.21 18.77
CA ALA A 97 -0.49 25.33 17.61
C ALA A 97 0.52 25.93 16.62
N LYS A 98 1.48 25.13 16.14
CA LYS A 98 2.45 25.58 15.13
C LYS A 98 1.87 25.47 13.73
N VAL A 99 1.14 24.37 13.48
CA VAL A 99 0.49 24.07 12.20
C VAL A 99 -0.92 23.56 12.46
N ILE A 100 -1.87 24.00 11.63
CA ILE A 100 -3.24 23.49 11.61
C ILE A 100 -3.51 22.97 10.19
N GLY A 101 -3.70 21.66 10.03
CA GLY A 101 -4.03 21.04 8.75
C GLY A 101 -5.49 20.65 8.70
N PHE A 102 -6.20 21.00 7.64
CA PHE A 102 -7.59 20.61 7.43
C PHE A 102 -7.67 19.46 6.41
N ASP A 103 -8.13 18.29 6.86
CA ASP A 103 -8.52 17.18 6.00
C ASP A 103 -10.01 17.30 5.61
N ILE A 104 -10.39 18.51 5.20
CA ILE A 104 -11.74 18.94 4.83
C ILE A 104 -11.58 20.07 3.82
N GLY A 105 -12.37 20.04 2.74
CA GLY A 105 -12.44 21.12 1.76
C GLY A 105 -13.53 22.16 2.05
N PHE A 106 -13.24 23.43 1.78
CA PHE A 106 -14.18 24.55 1.76
C PHE A 106 -14.48 24.94 0.31
N LEU A 107 -15.17 24.04 -0.38
CA LEU A 107 -15.34 24.05 -1.85
C LEU A 107 -16.50 24.95 -2.30
N GLU A 108 -17.48 25.14 -1.42
CA GLU A 108 -18.70 25.91 -1.68
C GLU A 108 -18.89 27.03 -0.64
N PRO A 109 -19.53 28.15 -1.02
CA PRO A 109 -19.88 29.23 -0.10
C PRO A 109 -20.74 28.75 1.07
N ASP A 110 -20.61 29.41 2.23
CA ASP A 110 -21.44 29.07 3.38
C ASP A 110 -22.93 29.35 3.13
N ALA A 111 -23.78 28.40 3.48
CA ALA A 111 -25.23 28.55 3.39
C ALA A 111 -25.75 29.40 4.55
N ASN A 112 -25.68 30.73 4.40
CA ASN A 112 -26.09 31.68 5.44
C ASN A 112 -27.38 32.44 5.09
N SER A 113 -28.49 32.07 5.74
CA SER A 113 -29.80 32.70 5.54
C SER A 113 -29.87 34.15 6.02
N GLN A 114 -29.10 34.53 7.03
CA GLN A 114 -29.04 35.91 7.54
C GLN A 114 -28.33 36.82 6.53
N LEU A 115 -27.19 36.38 6.00
CA LEU A 115 -26.48 37.11 4.94
C LEU A 115 -27.35 37.25 3.69
N ALA A 116 -28.06 36.18 3.29
CA ALA A 116 -28.98 36.21 2.16
C ALA A 116 -30.12 37.23 2.37
N LEU A 117 -30.66 37.32 3.60
CA LEU A 117 -31.67 38.32 3.94
C LEU A 117 -31.12 39.75 3.87
N ILE A 118 -29.93 40.01 4.43
CA ILE A 118 -29.29 41.33 4.39
C ILE A 118 -29.04 41.76 2.94
N ARG A 119 -28.51 40.86 2.09
CA ARG A 119 -28.31 41.13 0.66
C ARG A 119 -29.62 41.44 -0.07
N ARG A 120 -30.69 40.70 0.22
CA ARG A 120 -32.01 40.95 -0.37
C ARG A 120 -32.55 42.32 0.07
N LEU A 121 -32.48 42.64 1.35
CA LEU A 121 -32.88 43.96 1.88
C LEU A 121 -32.08 45.08 1.23
N SER A 122 -30.76 44.90 1.08
CA SER A 122 -29.91 45.88 0.40
C SER A 122 -30.31 46.06 -1.07
N GLN A 123 -30.64 44.99 -1.78
CA GLN A 123 -31.12 45.06 -3.17
C GLN A 123 -32.47 45.77 -3.28
N GLU A 124 -33.41 45.48 -2.37
CA GLU A 124 -34.73 46.13 -2.36
C GLU A 124 -34.64 47.62 -2.02
N ILE A 125 -33.79 48.02 -1.07
CA ILE A 125 -33.56 49.43 -0.72
C ILE A 125 -33.00 50.20 -1.91
N VAL A 126 -32.07 49.60 -2.66
CA VAL A 126 -31.55 50.16 -3.92
C VAL A 126 -32.65 50.24 -4.99
N ALA A 127 -33.48 49.21 -5.13
CA ALA A 127 -34.59 49.20 -6.10
C ALA A 127 -35.68 50.24 -5.77
N LEU A 128 -35.88 50.56 -4.49
CA LEU A 128 -36.79 51.61 -4.02
C LEU A 128 -36.18 53.03 -4.07
N ASP A 129 -34.95 53.18 -4.59
CA ASP A 129 -34.18 54.44 -4.65
C ASP A 129 -34.00 55.14 -3.29
N ILE A 130 -33.99 54.36 -2.20
CA ILE A 130 -33.78 54.89 -0.85
C ILE A 130 -32.28 55.13 -0.64
N LYS A 131 -31.85 56.39 -0.81
CA LYS A 131 -30.45 56.81 -0.62
C LYS A 131 -30.27 57.45 0.75
N HIS A 132 -29.67 56.73 1.68
CA HIS A 132 -29.33 57.26 3.00
C HIS A 132 -27.95 56.73 3.45
N PRO A 133 -26.91 57.59 3.53
CA PRO A 133 -25.53 57.13 3.77
C PRO A 133 -25.33 56.30 5.04
N LYS A 134 -26.05 56.62 6.13
CA LYS A 134 -25.96 55.82 7.37
C LYS A 134 -26.61 54.45 7.24
N LEU A 135 -27.65 54.32 6.41
CA LEU A 135 -28.33 53.04 6.18
C LEU A 135 -27.46 52.14 5.30
N GLU A 136 -26.85 52.71 4.26
CA GLU A 136 -25.86 52.00 3.43
C GLU A 136 -24.67 51.52 4.27
N ALA A 137 -24.13 52.37 5.15
CA ALA A 137 -23.06 51.99 6.06
C ALA A 137 -23.49 50.87 7.03
N PHE A 138 -24.68 50.99 7.63
CA PHE A 138 -25.24 49.98 8.54
C PHE A 138 -25.46 48.63 7.87
N LEU A 139 -26.01 48.61 6.64
CA LEU A 139 -26.21 47.37 5.89
C LEU A 139 -24.88 46.73 5.51
N LYS A 140 -23.90 47.54 5.08
CA LYS A 140 -22.57 47.04 4.72
C LYS A 140 -21.82 46.47 5.92
N GLU A 141 -21.91 47.14 7.08
CA GLU A 141 -21.36 46.65 8.35
C GLU A 141 -21.96 45.30 8.72
N HIS A 142 -23.29 45.19 8.74
CA HIS A 142 -23.96 43.94 9.07
C HIS A 142 -23.80 42.84 8.01
N GLU A 143 -23.67 43.19 6.73
CA GLU A 143 -23.33 42.21 5.69
C GLU A 143 -21.94 41.61 5.96
N THR A 144 -20.98 42.46 6.32
CA THR A 144 -19.61 42.03 6.65
C THR A 144 -19.59 41.16 7.90
N ASP A 145 -20.32 41.54 8.95
CA ASP A 145 -20.40 40.81 10.21
C ASP A 145 -21.14 39.47 10.09
N ALA A 146 -22.08 39.38 9.14
CA ALA A 146 -22.82 38.15 8.87
C ALA A 146 -22.09 37.21 7.89
N ASP A 147 -21.05 37.67 7.19
CA ASP A 147 -20.35 36.84 6.20
C ASP A 147 -19.39 35.84 6.87
N ASN A 148 -19.92 34.63 7.12
CA ASN A 148 -19.17 33.56 7.75
C ASN A 148 -17.90 33.14 6.98
N ASP A 149 -17.89 33.25 5.65
CA ASP A 149 -16.71 32.94 4.84
C ASP A 149 -15.65 34.02 5.04
N LEU A 150 -16.04 35.29 5.11
CA LEU A 150 -15.13 36.39 5.43
C LEU A 150 -14.56 36.27 6.86
N ILE A 151 -15.37 35.86 7.83
CA ILE A 151 -14.93 35.62 9.22
C ILE A 151 -13.86 34.52 9.25
N LEU A 152 -14.08 33.39 8.57
CA LEU A 152 -13.09 32.33 8.49
C LEU A 152 -11.83 32.78 7.75
N ALA A 153 -11.95 33.44 6.61
CA ALA A 153 -10.80 33.95 5.88
C ALA A 153 -9.95 34.91 6.73
N THR A 154 -10.59 35.74 7.55
CA THR A 154 -9.92 36.65 8.49
C THR A 154 -9.19 35.87 9.58
N ALA A 155 -9.81 34.84 10.17
CA ALA A 155 -9.16 33.98 11.16
C ALA A 155 -7.96 33.20 10.58
N LEU A 156 -8.09 32.66 9.36
CA LEU A 156 -6.99 31.99 8.65
C LEU A 156 -5.79 32.93 8.46
N LYS A 157 -6.05 34.17 8.04
CA LYS A 157 -5.01 35.18 7.79
C LYS A 157 -4.34 35.67 9.07
N ASN A 158 -5.12 35.84 10.15
CA ASN A 158 -4.63 36.38 11.43
C ASN A 158 -4.03 35.29 12.35
N SER A 159 -4.20 34.02 11.99
CA SER A 159 -3.67 32.89 12.73
C SER A 159 -2.15 32.98 12.89
N SER A 160 -1.65 32.81 14.12
CA SER A 160 -0.23 32.62 14.42
C SER A 160 0.28 31.27 13.90
N ALA A 161 -0.57 30.23 13.95
CA ALA A 161 -0.31 28.92 13.36
C ALA A 161 -0.32 29.00 11.84
N LYS A 162 0.51 28.18 11.17
CA LYS A 162 0.41 28.02 9.71
C LYS A 162 -0.76 27.11 9.37
N VAL A 163 -1.79 27.68 8.76
CA VAL A 163 -2.97 26.91 8.36
C VAL A 163 -2.79 26.36 6.96
N VAL A 164 -2.94 25.04 6.82
CA VAL A 164 -2.87 24.30 5.55
C VAL A 164 -4.25 23.74 5.24
N LEU A 165 -4.82 24.12 4.10
CA LEU A 165 -6.14 23.65 3.69
C LEU A 165 -6.04 22.38 2.86
N GLY A 166 -7.01 21.49 3.04
CA GLY A 166 -7.18 20.29 2.23
C GLY A 166 -7.89 20.59 0.92
N TYR A 167 -7.57 19.84 -0.12
CA TYR A 167 -8.35 19.74 -1.35
C TYR A 167 -8.20 18.34 -1.93
N PHE A 168 -8.84 18.04 -3.06
CA PHE A 168 -8.63 16.76 -3.74
C PHE A 168 -8.54 16.92 -5.25
N PHE A 169 -8.07 15.88 -5.92
CA PHE A 169 -8.02 15.80 -7.37
C PHE A 169 -9.04 14.79 -7.89
N HIS A 170 -9.70 15.16 -8.99
CA HIS A 170 -10.36 14.21 -9.89
C HIS A 170 -9.30 13.63 -10.81
N MET A 171 -9.14 12.31 -10.80
CA MET A 171 -8.06 11.66 -11.55
C MET A 171 -8.45 11.44 -13.01
N ARG A 172 -9.74 11.29 -13.27
CA ARG A 172 -10.28 10.98 -14.59
C ARG A 172 -11.52 11.81 -14.88
N GLU A 173 -11.76 12.09 -16.16
CA GLU A 173 -12.95 12.85 -16.57
C GLU A 173 -14.25 12.07 -16.32
N GLU A 174 -14.23 10.73 -16.41
CA GLU A 174 -15.42 9.90 -16.22
C GLU A 174 -15.91 9.83 -14.77
N GLU A 175 -15.12 10.33 -13.82
CA GLU A 175 -15.51 10.43 -12.40
C GLU A 175 -16.46 11.61 -12.15
N LEU A 176 -16.62 12.50 -13.13
CA LEU A 176 -17.43 13.70 -13.00
C LEU A 176 -18.82 13.52 -13.60
N ASP A 177 -19.85 13.84 -12.81
CA ASP A 177 -21.24 13.91 -13.28
C ASP A 177 -21.48 15.07 -14.27
N HIS A 178 -20.55 16.04 -14.33
CA HIS A 178 -20.61 17.21 -15.20
C HIS A 178 -19.22 17.61 -15.70
N ARG A 179 -19.12 18.09 -16.95
CA ARG A 179 -17.86 18.58 -17.51
C ARG A 179 -17.58 20.00 -17.04
N PHE A 180 -16.43 20.21 -16.40
CA PHE A 180 -15.92 21.54 -16.14
C PHE A 180 -15.51 22.23 -17.44
N GLU A 181 -15.79 23.53 -17.55
CA GLU A 181 -15.22 24.33 -18.62
C GLU A 181 -13.71 24.51 -18.41
N ALA A 182 -12.93 24.62 -19.50
CA ALA A 182 -11.48 24.80 -19.41
C ALA A 182 -11.06 26.01 -18.54
N SER A 183 -11.84 27.10 -18.61
CA SER A 183 -11.66 28.30 -17.79
C SER A 183 -11.82 28.05 -16.29
N GLN A 184 -12.71 27.13 -15.91
CA GLN A 184 -12.93 26.75 -14.51
C GLN A 184 -11.77 25.91 -13.99
N ILE A 185 -11.27 24.97 -14.80
CA ILE A 185 -10.10 24.14 -14.47
C ILE A 185 -8.88 25.04 -14.25
N GLU A 186 -8.60 25.96 -15.19
CA GLU A 186 -7.49 26.91 -15.06
C GLU A 186 -7.60 27.75 -13.78
N LYS A 187 -8.79 28.26 -13.46
CA LYS A 187 -9.04 29.02 -12.23
C LYS A 187 -8.76 28.18 -10.97
N GLN A 188 -9.17 26.93 -10.95
CA GLN A 188 -8.95 26.05 -9.79
C GLN A 188 -7.46 25.69 -9.64
N ILE A 189 -6.75 25.47 -10.74
CA ILE A 189 -5.28 25.28 -10.72
C ILE A 189 -4.58 26.55 -10.20
N GLU A 190 -5.01 27.74 -10.65
CA GLU A 190 -4.46 29.02 -10.18
C GLU A 190 -4.61 29.18 -8.66
N GLN A 191 -5.76 28.77 -8.10
CA GLN A 191 -6.03 28.85 -6.66
C GLN A 191 -5.06 28.01 -5.81
N ILE A 192 -4.53 26.91 -6.34
CA ILE A 192 -3.57 26.03 -5.62
C ILE A 192 -2.11 26.27 -6.03
N SER A 193 -1.86 27.08 -7.06
CA SER A 193 -0.54 27.32 -7.65
C SER A 193 0.55 27.75 -6.66
N ALA A 194 0.16 28.46 -5.60
CA ALA A 194 1.07 28.89 -4.53
C ALA A 194 1.64 27.73 -3.69
N SER A 195 1.09 26.53 -3.82
CA SER A 195 1.41 25.35 -3.00
C SER A 195 2.13 24.25 -3.78
N LYS A 196 2.56 24.52 -5.01
CA LYS A 196 3.30 23.57 -5.84
C LYS A 196 4.71 23.27 -5.31
N TYR A 197 5.30 22.18 -5.78
CA TYR A 197 6.73 21.93 -5.59
C TYR A 197 7.54 23.06 -6.26
N PRO A 198 8.40 23.79 -5.51
CA PRO A 198 9.12 24.93 -6.07
C PRO A 198 10.28 24.52 -6.97
N LEU A 199 10.76 23.28 -6.87
CA LEU A 199 11.88 22.78 -7.66
C LEU A 199 11.72 21.28 -7.98
N VAL A 200 12.01 20.93 -9.24
CA VAL A 200 12.11 19.56 -9.72
C VAL A 200 13.51 19.37 -10.26
N ILE A 201 14.25 18.39 -9.74
CA ILE A 201 15.62 18.07 -10.17
C ILE A 201 15.60 16.75 -10.92
N PHE A 202 15.95 16.81 -12.20
CA PHE A 202 16.25 15.65 -13.03
C PHE A 202 17.73 15.33 -12.91
N LYS A 203 18.08 14.16 -12.38
CA LYS A 203 19.48 13.71 -12.30
C LYS A 203 20.10 13.49 -13.67
N ASP A 204 19.28 13.06 -14.64
CA ASP A 204 19.66 12.85 -16.02
C ASP A 204 18.87 13.83 -16.90
N LYS A 205 19.56 14.59 -17.76
CA LYS A 205 18.92 15.65 -18.57
C LYS A 205 18.05 15.12 -19.72
N ASP A 206 18.26 13.87 -20.14
CA ASP A 206 17.62 13.24 -21.30
C ASP A 206 16.54 12.23 -20.88
N LEU A 207 15.70 12.62 -19.92
CA LEU A 207 14.61 11.79 -19.41
C LEU A 207 13.34 12.03 -20.25
N ASP A 208 13.10 11.17 -21.25
CA ASP A 208 11.86 11.15 -22.06
C ASP A 208 10.65 10.52 -21.31
N ILE A 209 10.75 10.36 -19.99
CA ILE A 209 9.71 9.71 -19.18
C ILE A 209 9.07 10.77 -18.29
N GLU A 210 7.75 10.90 -18.36
CA GLU A 210 6.93 11.62 -17.37
C GLU A 210 6.40 10.60 -16.35
N PRO A 211 7.07 10.38 -15.21
CA PRO A 211 6.74 9.30 -14.29
C PRO A 211 5.61 9.67 -13.31
N PHE A 212 4.93 10.79 -13.52
CA PHE A 212 4.00 11.35 -12.54
C PHE A 212 2.58 10.85 -12.75
N ILE A 213 1.89 10.60 -11.64
CA ILE A 213 0.45 10.40 -11.64
C ILE A 213 -0.20 11.73 -12.05
N LYS A 214 -0.96 11.70 -13.14
CA LYS A 214 -1.66 12.87 -13.67
C LYS A 214 -3.08 12.93 -13.15
N ALA A 215 -3.45 14.09 -12.62
CA ALA A 215 -4.82 14.45 -12.29
C ALA A 215 -5.46 15.26 -13.42
N TYR A 216 -6.77 15.10 -13.59
CA TYR A 216 -7.55 15.85 -14.57
C TYR A 216 -7.79 17.29 -14.11
N THR A 217 -8.35 17.46 -12.92
CA THR A 217 -8.59 18.79 -12.32
C THR A 217 -8.55 18.71 -10.79
N PRO A 218 -8.05 19.73 -10.08
CA PRO A 218 -8.33 19.86 -8.66
C PRO A 218 -9.80 20.20 -8.44
N GLU A 219 -10.29 19.93 -7.23
CA GLU A 219 -11.45 20.57 -6.63
C GLU A 219 -10.95 21.40 -5.43
N SER A 220 -10.68 22.67 -5.68
CA SER A 220 -9.98 23.57 -4.75
C SER A 220 -10.92 24.31 -3.79
N ASN A 221 -10.34 24.84 -2.71
CA ASN A 221 -11.07 25.73 -1.80
C ASN A 221 -11.45 27.04 -2.50
N LEU A 222 -12.52 27.69 -2.02
CA LEU A 222 -12.88 29.04 -2.49
C LEU A 222 -11.68 29.98 -2.48
N GLU A 223 -11.63 30.87 -3.48
CA GLU A 223 -10.53 31.80 -3.71
C GLU A 223 -10.18 32.65 -2.48
N ILE A 224 -11.19 33.04 -1.69
CA ILE A 224 -11.01 33.82 -0.46
C ILE A 224 -10.20 33.05 0.60
N PHE A 225 -10.36 31.73 0.68
CA PHE A 225 -9.61 30.88 1.61
C PHE A 225 -8.24 30.52 1.07
N SER A 226 -8.14 30.22 -0.21
CA SER A 226 -6.88 29.91 -0.89
C SER A 226 -5.88 31.07 -0.79
N ARG A 227 -6.37 32.32 -0.80
CA ARG A 227 -5.54 33.53 -0.56
C ARG A 227 -5.22 33.81 0.90
N ALA A 228 -6.05 33.35 1.83
CA ALA A 228 -5.90 33.63 3.27
C ALA A 228 -5.03 32.59 4.00
N ALA A 229 -5.09 31.33 3.59
CA ALA A 229 -4.33 30.24 4.18
C ALA A 229 -2.84 30.29 3.82
N ALA A 230 -2.01 29.58 4.58
CA ALA A 230 -0.57 29.55 4.36
C ALA A 230 -0.16 28.67 3.16
N SER A 231 -0.95 27.64 2.86
CA SER A 231 -0.86 26.79 1.66
C SER A 231 -2.08 25.85 1.58
N ALA A 232 -2.21 25.09 0.51
CA ALA A 232 -3.20 24.03 0.33
C ALA A 232 -2.54 22.74 -0.18
N GLY A 233 -2.88 21.59 0.38
CA GLY A 233 -2.36 20.28 -0.02
C GLY A 233 -3.47 19.25 -0.20
N TYR A 234 -3.30 18.32 -1.13
CA TYR A 234 -4.34 17.34 -1.38
C TYR A 234 -4.38 16.22 -0.34
N TYR A 235 -5.55 15.62 -0.15
CA TYR A 235 -5.77 14.44 0.69
C TYR A 235 -6.18 13.18 -0.10
N SER A 236 -6.05 13.22 -1.44
CA SER A 236 -6.28 12.05 -2.29
C SER A 236 -5.35 10.89 -1.92
N VAL A 237 -5.95 9.74 -1.57
CA VAL A 237 -5.26 8.47 -1.34
C VAL A 237 -5.69 7.44 -2.38
N ARG A 238 -4.78 6.52 -2.72
CA ARG A 238 -5.04 5.44 -3.68
C ARG A 238 -5.17 4.12 -2.95
N SER A 239 -6.15 3.33 -3.36
CA SER A 239 -6.31 1.95 -2.87
C SER A 239 -5.66 0.99 -3.86
N ASP A 240 -5.04 -0.07 -3.35
CA ASP A 240 -4.62 -1.21 -4.15
C ASP A 240 -5.85 -1.95 -4.74
N GLN A 241 -5.61 -2.92 -5.62
CA GLN A 241 -6.67 -3.71 -6.26
C GLN A 241 -7.62 -4.41 -5.27
N ASP A 242 -7.17 -4.65 -4.03
CA ASP A 242 -7.94 -5.26 -2.96
C ASP A 242 -8.68 -4.24 -2.07
N GLY A 243 -8.68 -2.95 -2.45
CA GLY A 243 -9.35 -1.87 -1.74
C GLY A 243 -8.63 -1.40 -0.48
N VAL A 244 -7.41 -1.87 -0.22
CA VAL A 244 -6.62 -1.48 0.96
C VAL A 244 -5.67 -0.34 0.57
N VAL A 245 -5.61 0.69 1.41
CA VAL A 245 -4.68 1.82 1.27
C VAL A 245 -3.35 1.45 1.91
N ARG A 246 -2.32 1.25 1.08
CA ARG A 246 -0.92 1.02 1.50
C ARG A 246 0.02 2.12 1.04
N TRP A 247 -0.37 2.82 -0.02
CA TRP A 247 0.42 3.81 -0.70
C TRP A 247 -0.24 5.18 -0.60
N MET A 248 0.59 6.22 -0.53
CA MET A 248 0.15 7.59 -0.65
C MET A 248 0.94 8.27 -1.76
N PRO A 249 0.30 8.80 -2.82
CA PRO A 249 0.99 9.64 -3.78
C PRO A 249 1.50 10.88 -3.06
N LEU A 250 2.81 11.13 -3.16
CA LEU A 250 3.40 12.36 -2.63
C LEU A 250 3.58 13.43 -3.70
N ILE A 251 3.32 13.07 -4.96
CA ILE A 251 3.44 13.93 -6.13
C ILE A 251 2.27 13.61 -7.05
N ILE A 252 1.47 14.63 -7.35
CA ILE A 252 0.45 14.57 -8.39
C ILE A 252 0.72 15.71 -9.35
N GLN A 253 0.77 15.40 -10.63
CA GLN A 253 0.85 16.39 -11.71
C GLN A 253 -0.54 16.85 -12.09
N CYS A 254 -0.74 18.16 -12.15
CA CYS A 254 -1.95 18.74 -12.74
C CYS A 254 -1.58 19.96 -13.58
N GLY A 255 -1.93 19.92 -14.87
CA GLY A 255 -1.30 20.78 -15.87
C GLY A 255 0.21 20.56 -15.92
N GLU A 256 0.97 21.64 -15.88
CA GLU A 256 2.45 21.62 -15.92
C GLU A 256 3.09 21.55 -14.52
N ASP A 257 2.29 21.69 -13.46
CA ASP A 257 2.77 21.83 -12.09
C ASP A 257 2.63 20.52 -11.28
N LEU A 258 3.56 20.32 -10.35
CA LEU A 258 3.55 19.20 -9.41
C LEU A 258 3.11 19.67 -8.03
N PHE A 259 2.17 18.94 -7.42
CA PHE A 259 1.61 19.30 -6.12
C PHE A 259 2.00 18.29 -5.03
N PRO A 260 2.28 18.76 -3.80
CA PRO A 260 2.46 17.94 -2.60
C PRO A 260 1.13 17.68 -1.88
N PRO A 261 1.03 16.56 -1.13
CA PRO A 261 -0.14 16.30 -0.30
C PRO A 261 -0.16 17.15 0.98
N LEU A 262 -1.32 17.18 1.64
CA LEU A 262 -1.56 17.84 2.93
C LEU A 262 -0.48 17.48 3.97
N ALA A 263 -0.13 16.19 4.08
CA ALA A 263 0.87 15.69 5.03
C ALA A 263 2.28 16.31 4.81
N VAL A 264 2.71 16.45 3.55
CA VAL A 264 4.01 17.03 3.22
C VAL A 264 4.02 18.53 3.54
N LEU A 265 2.97 19.27 3.20
CA LEU A 265 2.89 20.70 3.48
C LEU A 265 2.77 21.02 4.97
N CYS A 266 1.99 20.24 5.73
CA CYS A 266 1.94 20.39 7.18
C CYS A 266 3.33 20.21 7.80
N THR A 267 4.06 19.18 7.34
CA THR A 267 5.43 18.93 7.81
C THR A 267 6.40 20.04 7.36
N TRP A 268 6.25 20.55 6.14
CA TRP A 268 7.06 21.64 5.59
C TRP A 268 6.91 22.94 6.40
N HIS A 269 5.68 23.34 6.76
CA HIS A 269 5.45 24.48 7.64
C HIS A 269 5.93 24.23 9.07
N TYR A 270 5.75 23.02 9.59
CA TYR A 270 6.22 22.67 10.93
C TYR A 270 7.75 22.75 11.06
N LEU A 271 8.48 22.43 9.99
CA LEU A 271 9.93 22.52 9.92
C LEU A 271 10.45 23.91 9.49
N ASP A 272 9.59 24.93 9.52
CA ASP A 272 9.93 26.32 9.17
C ASP A 272 10.37 26.50 7.71
N LYS A 273 9.67 25.81 6.80
CA LYS A 273 9.78 25.92 5.33
C LYS A 273 11.19 25.68 4.78
N PRO A 274 11.81 24.52 5.03
CA PRO A 274 13.09 24.19 4.43
C PRO A 274 12.94 24.03 2.90
N GLN A 275 14.06 23.89 2.19
CA GLN A 275 14.02 23.60 0.75
C GLN A 275 13.18 22.35 0.47
N LEU A 276 12.24 22.44 -0.46
CA LEU A 276 11.35 21.35 -0.87
C LEU A 276 11.58 21.09 -2.36
N MET A 277 11.95 19.87 -2.74
CA MET A 277 12.18 19.53 -4.15
C MET A 277 11.84 18.08 -4.45
N VAL A 278 11.42 17.83 -5.68
CA VAL A 278 11.25 16.50 -6.24
C VAL A 278 12.58 16.06 -6.88
N LYS A 279 13.02 14.84 -6.59
CA LYS A 279 14.18 14.22 -7.24
C LYS A 279 13.70 13.15 -8.21
N VAL A 280 14.06 13.31 -9.48
CA VAL A 280 13.74 12.37 -10.56
C VAL A 280 15.04 11.75 -11.07
N ALA A 281 15.04 10.43 -11.24
CA ALA A 281 16.13 9.64 -11.77
C ALA A 281 15.69 8.91 -13.04
N ARG A 282 16.62 8.25 -13.75
CA ARG A 282 16.33 7.50 -14.98
C ARG A 282 15.17 6.50 -14.89
N TYR A 283 14.95 5.93 -13.69
CA TYR A 283 13.92 4.92 -13.46
C TYR A 283 12.57 5.48 -12.99
N GLY A 284 12.44 6.80 -12.86
CA GLY A 284 11.23 7.48 -12.35
C GLY A 284 11.54 8.40 -11.17
N VAL A 285 10.55 8.64 -10.32
CA VAL A 285 10.72 9.43 -9.11
C VAL A 285 11.62 8.67 -8.13
N GLU A 286 12.64 9.34 -7.60
CA GLU A 286 13.48 8.80 -6.52
C GLU A 286 12.89 9.12 -5.14
N GLY A 287 12.37 10.33 -5.00
CA GLY A 287 11.71 10.78 -3.78
C GLY A 287 11.66 12.30 -3.65
N ILE A 288 11.34 12.76 -2.45
CA ILE A 288 11.22 14.19 -2.13
C ILE A 288 12.30 14.57 -1.12
N GLN A 289 13.05 15.62 -1.42
CA GLN A 289 13.99 16.21 -0.48
C GLN A 289 13.31 17.37 0.27
N LEU A 290 13.23 17.25 1.60
CA LEU A 290 12.66 18.23 2.52
C LEU A 290 13.75 18.71 3.49
N GLY A 291 14.49 19.74 3.10
CA GLY A 291 15.68 20.21 3.80
C GLY A 291 16.74 19.12 3.88
N LYS A 292 17.08 18.69 5.10
CA LYS A 292 18.02 17.58 5.35
C LYS A 292 17.36 16.19 5.27
N ARG A 293 16.02 16.13 5.27
CA ARG A 293 15.26 14.89 5.27
C ARG A 293 14.99 14.43 3.85
N PHE A 294 15.07 13.13 3.63
CA PHE A 294 14.76 12.52 2.34
C PHE A 294 13.59 11.56 2.50
N ILE A 295 12.54 11.75 1.72
CA ILE A 295 11.33 10.94 1.74
C ILE A 295 11.40 10.01 0.52
N PRO A 296 11.65 8.71 0.72
CA PRO A 296 11.77 7.76 -0.39
C PRO A 296 10.39 7.50 -1.00
N THR A 297 10.34 7.36 -2.33
CA THR A 297 9.14 6.94 -3.07
C THR A 297 9.44 5.74 -3.96
N ASP A 298 8.39 5.15 -4.52
CA ASP A 298 8.53 4.30 -5.71
C ASP A 298 8.78 5.14 -6.97
N GLU A 299 8.91 4.46 -8.11
CA GLU A 299 9.09 5.08 -9.43
C GLU A 299 7.97 6.05 -9.83
N ASN A 300 6.77 5.94 -9.26
CA ASN A 300 5.61 6.79 -9.57
C ASN A 300 5.46 7.97 -8.59
N GLY A 301 6.35 8.09 -7.59
CA GLY A 301 6.26 9.13 -6.56
C GLY A 301 5.32 8.78 -5.40
N GLU A 302 4.98 7.50 -5.23
CA GLU A 302 4.15 7.00 -4.14
C GLU A 302 5.02 6.57 -2.94
N LEU A 303 4.60 6.95 -1.74
CA LEU A 303 5.19 6.50 -0.48
C LEU A 303 4.47 5.26 0.03
N LEU A 304 5.24 4.22 0.36
CA LEU A 304 4.73 3.07 1.09
C LEU A 304 4.59 3.43 2.57
N ILE A 305 3.35 3.47 3.05
CA ILE A 305 3.02 4.00 4.37
C ILE A 305 3.44 3.02 5.46
N ASN A 306 4.24 3.49 6.42
CA ASN A 306 4.60 2.74 7.61
C ASN A 306 3.57 3.00 8.72
N PHE A 307 2.39 2.39 8.61
CA PHE A 307 1.32 2.48 9.62
C PHE A 307 1.81 2.15 11.02
N LEU A 308 1.49 2.94 12.03
CA LEU A 308 1.96 2.70 13.40
C LEU A 308 1.10 1.67 14.15
N GLY A 309 -0.22 1.74 14.00
CA GLY A 309 -1.15 0.91 14.76
C GLY A 309 -2.61 1.06 14.30
N PRO A 310 -3.57 0.47 15.02
CA PRO A 310 -5.00 0.60 14.74
C PRO A 310 -5.48 2.06 15.01
N PRO A 311 -6.74 2.40 14.70
CA PRO A 311 -7.26 3.75 14.95
C PRO A 311 -7.09 4.21 16.40
N LYS A 312 -6.95 5.52 16.60
CA LYS A 312 -6.62 6.14 17.91
C LYS A 312 -5.18 5.89 18.37
N THR A 313 -4.27 5.64 17.42
CA THR A 313 -2.83 5.59 17.72
C THR A 313 -2.30 6.98 18.07
N PHE A 314 -2.81 8.01 17.40
CA PHE A 314 -2.51 9.40 17.71
C PHE A 314 -3.46 9.96 18.79
N PRO A 315 -3.06 11.01 19.54
CA PRO A 315 -3.97 11.66 20.49
C PRO A 315 -5.18 12.27 19.80
N HIS A 316 -6.39 11.82 20.17
CA HIS A 316 -7.67 12.31 19.63
C HIS A 316 -8.34 13.26 20.61
N ILE A 317 -8.73 14.43 20.12
CA ILE A 317 -9.43 15.47 20.86
C ILE A 317 -10.69 15.84 20.09
N SER A 318 -11.85 15.73 20.74
CA SER A 318 -13.11 16.17 20.16
C SER A 318 -13.09 17.69 19.96
N ILE A 319 -13.50 18.18 18.79
CA ILE A 319 -13.51 19.62 18.51
C ILE A 319 -14.38 20.39 19.52
N THR A 320 -15.47 19.80 20.01
CA THR A 320 -16.30 20.44 21.05
C THR A 320 -15.52 20.76 22.34
N ASP A 321 -14.50 19.97 22.71
CA ASP A 321 -13.69 20.25 23.90
C ASP A 321 -12.78 21.47 23.69
N ILE A 322 -12.32 21.66 22.46
CA ILE A 322 -11.55 22.84 22.04
C ILE A 322 -12.46 24.08 22.02
N LEU A 323 -13.62 23.97 21.35
CA LEU A 323 -14.61 25.04 21.23
C LEU A 323 -15.25 25.45 22.55
N ASN A 324 -15.29 24.58 23.54
CA ASN A 324 -15.82 24.91 24.88
C ASN A 324 -14.73 25.20 25.91
N GLY A 325 -13.44 25.16 25.52
CA GLY A 325 -12.33 25.53 26.39
C GLY A 325 -12.15 24.56 27.57
N ARG A 326 -12.40 23.27 27.35
CA ARG A 326 -12.31 22.21 28.39
C ARG A 326 -10.90 21.64 28.56
N LEU A 327 -9.94 22.11 27.77
CA LEU A 327 -8.56 21.64 27.76
C LEU A 327 -7.65 22.59 28.55
N ALA A 328 -6.56 22.06 29.10
CA ALA A 328 -5.55 22.89 29.77
C ALA A 328 -4.85 23.82 28.76
N GLY A 329 -4.48 25.03 29.19
CA GLY A 329 -3.71 25.94 28.34
C GLY A 329 -2.35 25.35 27.96
N GLY A 330 -1.93 25.58 26.72
CA GLY A 330 -0.70 25.05 26.15
C GLY A 330 -0.79 23.59 25.69
N THR A 331 -1.99 23.03 25.59
CA THR A 331 -2.22 21.66 25.08
C THR A 331 -1.69 21.50 23.65
N PHE A 332 -1.76 22.55 22.84
CA PHE A 332 -1.37 22.54 21.43
C PHE A 332 -0.02 23.21 21.15
N THR A 333 0.73 23.63 22.17
CA THR A 333 2.01 24.33 21.98
C THR A 333 3.02 23.50 21.18
N ASP A 334 3.53 24.08 20.09
CA ASP A 334 4.48 23.47 19.15
C ASP A 334 3.99 22.14 18.52
N LYS A 335 2.66 22.03 18.31
CA LYS A 335 2.05 20.84 17.70
C LYS A 335 1.56 21.09 16.27
N ILE A 336 1.47 19.99 15.53
CA ILE A 336 0.71 19.89 14.28
C ILE A 336 -0.68 19.36 14.65
N VAL A 337 -1.71 20.17 14.44
CA VAL A 337 -3.10 19.81 14.71
C VAL A 337 -3.79 19.48 13.40
N LEU A 338 -4.20 18.23 13.21
CA LEU A 338 -4.94 17.80 12.04
C LEU A 338 -6.44 17.77 12.36
N ILE A 339 -7.22 18.48 11.56
CA ILE A 339 -8.66 18.59 11.68
C ILE A 339 -9.30 17.67 10.64
N GLY A 340 -10.12 16.73 11.09
CA GLY A 340 -10.79 15.77 10.21
C GLY A 340 -12.11 15.28 10.79
N ALA A 341 -12.92 14.63 9.96
CA ALA A 341 -14.26 14.19 10.35
C ALA A 341 -14.32 12.67 10.48
N THR A 342 -14.68 12.16 11.67
CA THR A 342 -14.67 10.72 11.99
C THR A 342 -16.02 10.17 12.45
N ALA A 343 -17.07 10.99 12.44
CA ALA A 343 -18.43 10.55 12.73
C ALA A 343 -18.90 9.52 11.69
N MET A 344 -19.76 8.57 12.08
CA MET A 344 -20.11 7.42 11.23
C MET A 344 -20.80 7.80 9.90
N GLY A 345 -21.28 9.05 9.76
CA GLY A 345 -21.88 9.57 8.54
C GLY A 345 -20.96 10.37 7.61
N THR A 346 -19.67 10.56 7.93
CA THR A 346 -18.75 11.35 7.09
C THR A 346 -18.11 10.54 5.96
N HIS A 347 -18.33 9.22 5.94
CA HIS A 347 -17.87 8.25 4.93
C HIS A 347 -16.35 8.20 4.65
N ASP A 348 -15.51 8.92 5.41
CA ASP A 348 -14.05 8.91 5.25
C ASP A 348 -13.33 7.82 6.06
N LEU A 349 -13.85 6.59 5.96
CA LEU A 349 -13.21 5.40 6.52
C LEU A 349 -12.55 4.60 5.39
N ARG A 350 -11.29 4.25 5.60
CA ARG A 350 -10.47 3.49 4.65
C ARG A 350 -10.05 2.16 5.25
N SER A 351 -9.89 1.17 4.37
CA SER A 351 -9.28 -0.11 4.74
C SER A 351 -7.76 0.05 4.67
N THR A 352 -7.05 -0.40 5.70
CA THR A 352 -5.59 -0.32 5.83
C THR A 352 -5.02 -1.67 6.30
N PRO A 353 -3.70 -1.90 6.18
CA PRO A 353 -3.05 -3.12 6.69
C PRO A 353 -3.33 -3.42 8.17
N VAL A 354 -3.57 -2.38 8.96
CA VAL A 354 -3.75 -2.43 10.42
C VAL A 354 -5.22 -2.51 10.85
N SER A 355 -6.15 -1.96 10.06
CA SER A 355 -7.59 -1.98 10.36
C SER A 355 -8.45 -1.84 9.10
N PRO A 356 -9.57 -2.58 8.97
CA PRO A 356 -10.52 -2.41 7.86
C PRO A 356 -11.32 -1.10 7.96
N LEU A 357 -11.40 -0.49 9.16
CA LEU A 357 -12.03 0.81 9.40
C LEU A 357 -10.97 1.73 10.01
N TYR A 358 -10.41 2.61 9.21
CA TYR A 358 -9.35 3.53 9.60
C TYR A 358 -9.69 4.97 9.13
N PRO A 359 -9.68 5.98 10.01
CA PRO A 359 -9.93 7.36 9.62
C PRO A 359 -8.94 7.88 8.57
N GLY A 360 -9.42 8.51 7.49
CA GLY A 360 -8.57 9.09 6.45
C GLY A 360 -7.54 10.09 7.01
N VAL A 361 -7.98 10.98 7.89
CA VAL A 361 -7.10 11.95 8.56
C VAL A 361 -5.95 11.30 9.34
N GLU A 362 -6.12 10.09 9.89
CA GLU A 362 -5.07 9.40 10.64
C GLU A 362 -3.99 8.79 9.71
N ILE A 363 -4.30 8.66 8.41
CA ILE A 363 -3.31 8.33 7.37
C ILE A 363 -2.34 9.51 7.21
N HIS A 364 -2.84 10.74 7.17
CA HIS A 364 -1.99 11.94 7.12
C HIS A 364 -1.12 12.07 8.37
N ALA A 365 -1.67 11.79 9.55
CA ALA A 365 -0.89 11.76 10.79
C ALA A 365 0.27 10.74 10.73
N THR A 366 -0.02 9.55 10.21
CA THR A 366 0.98 8.48 10.00
C THR A 366 2.09 8.94 9.04
N VAL A 367 1.73 9.57 7.92
CA VAL A 367 2.72 10.04 6.94
C VAL A 367 3.56 11.18 7.50
N ILE A 368 2.97 12.12 8.24
CA ILE A 368 3.72 13.17 8.95
C ILE A 368 4.70 12.54 9.94
N ASP A 369 4.27 11.53 10.71
CA ASP A 369 5.14 10.83 11.65
C ASP A 369 6.30 10.13 10.93
N ASN A 370 6.04 9.41 9.84
CA ASN A 370 7.06 8.76 9.02
C ASN A 370 8.06 9.79 8.46
N ILE A 371 7.60 10.95 8.00
CA ILE A 371 8.48 12.02 7.49
C ILE A 371 9.35 12.59 8.60
N LEU A 372 8.77 12.92 9.76
CA LEU A 372 9.50 13.54 10.86
C LEU A 372 10.53 12.59 11.48
N THR A 373 10.19 11.31 11.65
CA THR A 373 11.05 10.26 12.23
C THR A 373 12.03 9.66 11.22
N GLN A 374 11.80 9.85 9.91
CA GLN A 374 12.54 9.21 8.82
C GLN A 374 12.48 7.67 8.87
N ASP A 375 11.39 7.10 9.42
CA ASP A 375 11.15 5.65 9.51
C ASP A 375 10.17 5.19 8.42
N PHE A 376 10.71 4.84 7.25
CA PHE A 376 9.94 4.46 6.07
C PHE A 376 10.06 2.97 5.75
N ILE A 377 8.96 2.36 5.30
CA ILE A 377 9.02 1.08 4.61
C ILE A 377 9.40 1.34 3.16
N THR A 378 10.40 0.63 2.66
CA THR A 378 10.84 0.76 1.28
C THR A 378 10.77 -0.59 0.58
N LYS A 379 10.56 -0.53 -0.74
CA LYS A 379 10.74 -1.67 -1.65
C LYS A 379 11.92 -1.33 -2.59
N PRO A 380 13.17 -1.49 -2.13
CA PRO A 380 14.32 -1.03 -2.90
C PRO A 380 14.45 -1.76 -4.23
N ASN A 381 15.09 -1.16 -5.22
CA ASN A 381 15.33 -1.83 -6.52
C ASN A 381 16.11 -3.15 -6.38
N TRP A 382 16.99 -3.27 -5.38
CA TRP A 382 17.71 -4.50 -5.10
C TRP A 382 16.79 -5.62 -4.56
N SER A 383 15.59 -5.31 -4.05
CA SER A 383 14.63 -6.30 -3.56
C SER A 383 14.23 -7.28 -4.67
N LYS A 384 14.01 -6.81 -5.90
CA LYS A 384 13.69 -7.67 -7.06
C LYS A 384 14.82 -8.69 -7.33
N VAL A 385 16.07 -8.24 -7.23
CA VAL A 385 17.25 -9.11 -7.41
C VAL A 385 17.37 -10.09 -6.25
N PHE A 386 17.14 -9.63 -5.02
CA PHE A 386 17.13 -10.47 -3.83
C PHE A 386 16.04 -11.55 -3.89
N ASP A 387 14.82 -11.19 -4.28
CA ASP A 387 13.69 -12.10 -4.43
C ASP A 387 14.00 -13.17 -5.48
N MET A 388 14.55 -12.77 -6.64
CA MET A 388 15.00 -13.72 -7.68
C MET A 388 16.10 -14.65 -7.15
N PHE A 389 17.07 -14.11 -6.42
CA PHE A 389 18.12 -14.90 -5.79
C PHE A 389 17.54 -15.89 -4.76
N ALA A 390 16.55 -15.49 -3.96
CA ALA A 390 15.87 -16.36 -3.02
C ALA A 390 15.10 -17.48 -3.72
N ILE A 391 14.38 -17.18 -4.81
CA ILE A 391 13.69 -18.18 -5.64
C ILE A 391 14.71 -19.22 -6.16
N VAL A 392 15.79 -18.77 -6.80
CA VAL A 392 16.82 -19.67 -7.35
C VAL A 392 17.49 -20.48 -6.23
N THR A 393 17.87 -19.84 -5.13
CA THR A 393 18.59 -20.49 -4.03
C THR A 393 17.72 -21.56 -3.36
N LEU A 394 16.46 -21.26 -3.00
CA LEU A 394 15.57 -22.24 -2.39
C LEU A 394 15.23 -23.39 -3.36
N GLY A 395 15.08 -23.09 -4.65
CA GLY A 395 14.86 -24.11 -5.68
C GLY A 395 16.04 -25.05 -5.83
N VAL A 396 17.27 -24.51 -5.91
CA VAL A 396 18.50 -25.31 -6.02
C VAL A 396 18.75 -26.12 -4.74
N LEU A 397 18.59 -25.53 -3.56
CA LEU A 397 18.76 -26.23 -2.28
C LEU A 397 17.82 -27.43 -2.17
N THR A 398 16.53 -27.24 -2.49
CA THR A 398 15.55 -28.35 -2.47
C THR A 398 15.82 -29.38 -3.56
N GLY A 399 16.17 -28.95 -4.77
CA GLY A 399 16.51 -29.86 -5.88
C GLY A 399 17.75 -30.72 -5.63
N LEU A 400 18.73 -30.22 -4.86
CA LEU A 400 19.93 -30.98 -4.48
C LEU A 400 19.71 -31.85 -3.23
N ALA A 401 18.95 -31.37 -2.24
CA ALA A 401 18.78 -32.06 -0.97
C ALA A 401 17.77 -33.22 -1.05
N LEU A 402 16.59 -32.99 -1.64
CA LEU A 402 15.49 -33.96 -1.65
C LEU A 402 15.85 -35.33 -2.27
N PRO A 403 16.62 -35.43 -3.36
CA PRO A 403 17.09 -36.71 -3.90
C PRO A 403 17.82 -37.62 -2.91
N ARG A 404 18.40 -37.05 -1.85
CA ARG A 404 19.24 -37.76 -0.87
C ARG A 404 18.48 -38.09 0.41
N MET A 405 17.19 -37.77 0.50
CA MET A 405 16.41 -37.85 1.72
C MET A 405 15.18 -38.72 1.50
N SER A 406 14.81 -39.52 2.50
CA SER A 406 13.48 -40.15 2.55
C SER A 406 12.40 -39.07 2.54
N ALA A 407 11.22 -39.37 2.01
CA ALA A 407 10.09 -38.43 1.91
C ALA A 407 9.81 -37.65 3.22
N PHE A 408 9.79 -38.34 4.37
CA PHE A 408 9.56 -37.68 5.67
C PHE A 408 10.65 -36.66 6.05
N LYS A 409 11.93 -37.05 5.94
CA LYS A 409 13.06 -36.14 6.17
C LYS A 409 13.06 -34.97 5.18
N GLY A 410 12.69 -35.23 3.93
CA GLY A 410 12.52 -34.20 2.90
C GLY A 410 11.42 -33.19 3.25
N LEU A 411 10.28 -33.66 3.76
CA LEU A 411 9.20 -32.80 4.25
C LEU A 411 9.67 -31.92 5.42
N CYS A 412 10.32 -32.50 6.43
CA CYS A 412 10.86 -31.73 7.56
C CYS A 412 11.85 -30.66 7.10
N PHE A 413 12.72 -30.98 6.14
CA PHE A 413 13.66 -30.03 5.54
C PHE A 413 12.93 -28.90 4.79
N ALA A 414 11.94 -29.23 3.96
CA ALA A 414 11.15 -28.24 3.23
C ALA A 414 10.39 -27.31 4.19
N VAL A 415 9.74 -27.85 5.23
CA VAL A 415 9.04 -27.08 6.26
C VAL A 415 9.99 -26.18 7.04
N ALA A 416 11.19 -26.67 7.38
CA ALA A 416 12.20 -25.87 8.06
C ALA A 416 12.66 -24.68 7.21
N LEU A 417 12.93 -24.89 5.92
CA LEU A 417 13.26 -23.80 4.99
C LEU A 417 12.10 -22.82 4.79
N PHE A 418 10.86 -23.34 4.71
CA PHE A 418 9.66 -22.52 4.59
C PHE A 418 9.50 -21.57 5.79
N ALA A 419 9.61 -22.12 7.01
CA ALA A 419 9.56 -21.33 8.24
C ALA A 419 10.72 -20.35 8.36
N LEU A 420 11.94 -20.78 8.00
CA LEU A 420 13.13 -19.93 8.01
C LEU A 420 12.96 -18.71 7.10
N HIS A 421 12.47 -18.89 5.87
CA HIS A 421 12.24 -17.78 4.94
C HIS A 421 11.23 -16.77 5.48
N ILE A 422 10.13 -17.24 6.07
CA ILE A 422 9.13 -16.36 6.72
C ILE A 422 9.76 -15.59 7.89
N ILE A 423 10.56 -16.25 8.73
CA ILE A 423 11.23 -15.62 9.89
C ILE A 423 12.21 -14.54 9.41
N VAL A 424 13.02 -14.84 8.39
CA VAL A 424 13.99 -13.89 7.82
C VAL A 424 13.28 -12.70 7.19
N ALA A 425 12.24 -12.93 6.38
CA ALA A 425 11.47 -11.88 5.75
C ALA A 425 10.77 -10.98 6.80
N ARG A 426 10.21 -11.59 7.86
CA ARG A 426 9.65 -10.83 9.00
C ARG A 426 10.73 -10.01 9.71
N TRP A 427 11.89 -10.60 9.97
CA TRP A 427 12.99 -9.90 10.66
C TRP A 427 13.46 -8.69 9.84
N LEU A 428 13.61 -8.83 8.53
CA LEU A 428 13.98 -7.73 7.61
C LEU A 428 12.89 -6.65 7.55
N PHE A 429 11.62 -7.04 7.52
CA PHE A 429 10.50 -6.10 7.56
C PHE A 429 10.46 -5.28 8.86
N VAL A 430 10.65 -5.93 10.02
CA VAL A 430 10.57 -5.27 11.32
C VAL A 430 11.79 -4.39 11.58
N ASN A 431 13.00 -4.89 11.33
CA ASN A 431 14.24 -4.22 11.74
C ASN A 431 14.86 -3.33 10.64
N MET A 432 14.68 -3.69 9.36
CA MET A 432 15.24 -2.93 8.23
C MET A 432 14.18 -2.19 7.41
N ARG A 433 12.90 -2.33 7.77
CA ARG A 433 11.76 -1.74 7.04
C ARG A 433 11.75 -2.09 5.54
N ALA A 434 12.30 -3.26 5.20
CA ALA A 434 12.41 -3.72 3.83
C ALA A 434 11.24 -4.66 3.51
N TRP A 435 10.49 -4.36 2.46
CA TRP A 435 9.48 -5.27 1.93
C TRP A 435 10.11 -6.22 0.90
N LEU A 436 10.26 -7.49 1.29
CA LEU A 436 10.72 -8.58 0.43
C LEU A 436 9.59 -9.57 0.14
N ASN A 437 9.65 -10.23 -1.02
CA ASN A 437 8.62 -11.17 -1.41
C ASN A 437 8.74 -12.49 -0.64
N ILE A 438 7.60 -13.01 -0.16
CA ILE A 438 7.57 -14.34 0.45
C ILE A 438 6.80 -15.34 -0.40
N VAL A 439 5.84 -14.89 -1.21
CA VAL A 439 4.99 -15.81 -1.99
C VAL A 439 5.78 -16.58 -3.05
N PHE A 440 6.58 -15.92 -3.88
CA PHE A 440 7.29 -16.61 -4.98
C PHE A 440 8.41 -17.56 -4.49
N PRO A 441 9.28 -17.18 -3.52
CA PRO A 441 10.26 -18.11 -2.99
C PRO A 441 9.63 -19.36 -2.34
N LEU A 442 8.52 -19.18 -1.61
CA LEU A 442 7.79 -20.29 -0.99
C LEU A 442 7.01 -21.14 -2.02
N LEU A 443 6.56 -20.53 -3.12
CA LEU A 443 5.94 -21.23 -4.24
C LEU A 443 6.94 -22.17 -4.93
N VAL A 444 8.16 -21.69 -5.23
CA VAL A 444 9.22 -22.56 -5.77
C VAL A 444 9.46 -23.75 -4.86
N LEU A 445 9.59 -23.50 -3.55
CA LEU A 445 9.90 -24.53 -2.57
C LEU A 445 8.78 -25.60 -2.56
N SER A 446 7.52 -25.15 -2.52
CA SER A 446 6.34 -26.02 -2.43
C SER A 446 6.12 -26.84 -3.70
N VAL A 447 6.20 -26.20 -4.87
CA VAL A 447 6.04 -26.86 -6.17
C VAL A 447 7.20 -27.83 -6.42
N ASN A 448 8.44 -27.42 -6.12
CA ASN A 448 9.60 -28.27 -6.32
C ASN A 448 9.57 -29.51 -5.42
N TYR A 449 9.24 -29.34 -4.13
CA TYR A 449 9.06 -30.47 -3.21
C TYR A 449 7.99 -31.45 -3.72
N THR A 450 6.84 -30.95 -4.14
CA THR A 450 5.73 -31.77 -4.64
C THR A 450 6.12 -32.51 -5.92
N ALA A 451 6.71 -31.80 -6.88
CA ALA A 451 7.09 -32.36 -8.18
C ALA A 451 8.18 -33.44 -8.05
N LEU A 452 9.20 -33.21 -7.22
CA LEU A 452 10.27 -34.18 -6.99
C LEU A 452 9.77 -35.40 -6.20
N THR A 453 8.96 -35.20 -5.17
CA THR A 453 8.37 -36.31 -4.40
C THR A 453 7.49 -37.18 -5.29
N ALA A 454 6.65 -36.56 -6.14
CA ALA A 454 5.83 -37.27 -7.11
C ALA A 454 6.67 -38.03 -8.15
N TYR A 455 7.75 -37.41 -8.67
CA TYR A 455 8.67 -38.06 -9.60
C TYR A 455 9.32 -39.31 -8.98
N TYR A 456 9.83 -39.21 -7.75
CA TYR A 456 10.45 -40.33 -7.06
C TYR A 456 9.45 -41.43 -6.73
N TYR A 457 8.26 -41.07 -6.24
CA TYR A 457 7.20 -42.04 -5.99
C TYR A 457 6.82 -42.82 -7.25
N VAL A 458 6.60 -42.14 -8.38
CA VAL A 458 6.25 -42.78 -9.66
C VAL A 458 7.40 -43.64 -10.19
N THR A 459 8.64 -43.18 -10.04
CA THR A 459 9.83 -43.92 -10.51
C THR A 459 10.04 -45.20 -9.70
N GLU A 460 9.94 -45.10 -8.37
CA GLU A 460 9.97 -46.26 -7.46
C GLU A 460 8.83 -47.24 -7.75
N GLU A 461 7.61 -46.75 -8.00
CA GLU A 461 6.47 -47.61 -8.33
C GLU A 461 6.66 -48.34 -9.66
N LYS A 462 7.18 -47.65 -10.69
CA LYS A 462 7.51 -48.26 -12.00
C LYS A 462 8.60 -49.30 -11.88
N GLU A 463 9.65 -49.02 -11.11
CA GLU A 463 10.73 -49.97 -10.86
C GLU A 463 10.23 -51.20 -10.10
N ARG A 464 9.40 -51.01 -9.07
CA ARG A 464 8.74 -52.09 -8.34
C ARG A 464 7.83 -52.94 -9.25
N LYS A 465 7.06 -52.31 -10.14
CA LYS A 465 6.23 -53.02 -11.14
C LYS A 465 7.07 -53.77 -12.16
N ARG A 466 8.19 -53.19 -12.63
CA ARG A 466 9.13 -53.83 -13.55
C ARG A 466 9.76 -55.06 -12.93
N ILE A 467 10.27 -54.96 -11.70
CA ILE A 467 10.80 -56.08 -10.92
C ILE A 467 9.72 -57.17 -10.79
N LYS A 468 8.53 -56.83 -10.28
CA LYS A 468 7.41 -57.79 -10.18
C LYS A 468 7.07 -58.45 -11.53
N GLY A 469 7.08 -57.70 -12.63
CA GLY A 469 6.79 -58.20 -13.97
C GLY A 469 7.85 -59.18 -14.49
N THR A 470 9.14 -58.90 -14.29
CA THR A 470 10.23 -59.80 -14.68
C THR A 470 10.18 -61.09 -13.87
N PHE A 471 9.97 -61.04 -12.56
CA PHE A 471 9.93 -62.24 -11.71
C PHE A 471 8.66 -63.08 -11.88
N ARG A 472 7.54 -62.49 -12.35
CA ARG A 472 6.31 -63.23 -12.71
C ARG A 472 6.50 -64.24 -13.83
N GLN A 473 7.53 -64.07 -14.67
CA GLN A 473 7.84 -65.03 -15.74
C GLN A 473 8.57 -66.28 -15.23
N TYR A 474 9.12 -66.24 -14.02
CA TYR A 474 9.98 -67.32 -13.48
C TYR A 474 9.45 -67.95 -12.19
N VAL A 475 8.56 -67.27 -11.46
CA VAL A 475 8.09 -67.75 -10.15
C VAL A 475 6.62 -67.41 -9.91
N ALA A 476 5.91 -68.30 -9.20
CA ALA A 476 4.52 -68.10 -8.82
C ALA A 476 4.32 -66.82 -7.98
N PRO A 477 3.17 -66.10 -8.10
CA PRO A 477 2.95 -64.80 -7.46
C PRO A 477 3.20 -64.77 -5.95
N LEU A 478 2.88 -65.86 -5.24
CA LEU A 478 3.06 -65.99 -3.79
C LEU A 478 4.55 -65.91 -3.40
N VAL A 479 5.43 -66.52 -4.19
CA VAL A 479 6.88 -66.58 -3.91
C VAL A 479 7.54 -65.21 -4.17
N ILE A 480 7.01 -64.43 -5.12
CA ILE A 480 7.48 -63.07 -5.40
C ILE A 480 7.21 -62.13 -4.23
N GLU A 481 6.05 -62.25 -3.59
CA GLU A 481 5.73 -61.46 -2.40
C GLU A 481 6.65 -61.77 -1.22
N GLU A 482 7.09 -63.02 -1.11
CA GLU A 482 8.05 -63.47 -0.09
C GLU A 482 9.48 -63.02 -0.42
N LEU A 483 9.89 -63.07 -1.68
CA LEU A 483 11.20 -62.57 -2.15
C LEU A 483 11.36 -61.06 -1.97
N LEU A 484 10.29 -60.28 -2.17
CA LEU A 484 10.30 -58.82 -1.96
C LEU A 484 10.41 -58.42 -0.48
N LYS A 485 10.14 -59.34 0.46
CA LYS A 485 10.32 -59.10 1.90
C LYS A 485 11.76 -59.31 2.37
N ALA A 486 12.59 -60.02 1.60
CA ALA A 486 13.98 -60.32 1.95
C ALA A 486 14.91 -60.26 0.72
N PRO A 487 15.14 -59.06 0.14
CA PRO A 487 15.96 -58.89 -1.07
C PRO A 487 17.41 -59.35 -0.91
N ASP A 488 17.95 -59.33 0.32
CA ASP A 488 19.34 -59.70 0.63
C ASP A 488 19.63 -61.21 0.49
N ARG A 489 18.60 -62.05 0.31
CA ARG A 489 18.76 -63.50 0.06
C ARG A 489 19.03 -63.83 -1.41
N LEU A 490 18.87 -62.87 -2.32
CA LEU A 490 19.19 -63.03 -3.74
C LEU A 490 20.70 -62.83 -3.97
N LYS A 491 21.51 -63.84 -3.62
CA LYS A 491 22.89 -63.90 -4.11
C LYS A 491 22.85 -64.25 -5.60
N LEU A 492 23.29 -63.33 -6.46
CA LEU A 492 23.49 -63.59 -7.88
C LEU A 492 24.71 -64.51 -8.05
N GLY A 493 24.42 -65.81 -8.17
CA GLY A 493 25.36 -66.90 -8.36
C GLY A 493 24.59 -68.22 -8.49
N GLY A 494 25.20 -69.24 -9.09
CA GLY A 494 24.62 -70.58 -9.09
C GLY A 494 24.74 -71.21 -7.71
N GLU A 495 23.67 -71.79 -7.21
CA GLU A 495 23.66 -72.60 -5.98
C GLU A 495 23.28 -74.03 -6.37
N GLU A 496 24.12 -75.00 -6.02
CA GLU A 496 23.79 -76.42 -6.21
C GLU A 496 22.75 -76.82 -5.15
N LYS A 497 21.54 -77.19 -5.60
CA LYS A 497 20.45 -77.63 -4.74
C LYS A 497 19.92 -78.96 -5.22
N VAL A 498 19.58 -79.81 -4.25
CA VAL A 498 18.77 -81.00 -4.51
C VAL A 498 17.32 -80.54 -4.66
N LEU A 499 16.78 -80.67 -5.87
CA LEU A 499 15.41 -80.28 -6.22
C LEU A 499 14.66 -81.50 -6.73
N THR A 500 13.36 -81.57 -6.44
CA THR A 500 12.46 -82.56 -7.03
C THR A 500 11.82 -81.95 -8.27
N VAL A 501 12.01 -82.59 -9.42
CA VAL A 501 11.45 -82.13 -10.71
C VAL A 501 10.39 -83.12 -11.15
N LEU A 502 9.21 -82.62 -11.49
CA LEU A 502 8.10 -83.41 -12.03
C LEU A 502 7.87 -83.04 -13.48
N PHE A 503 7.95 -84.03 -14.37
CA PHE A 503 7.61 -83.90 -15.77
C PHE A 503 6.28 -84.60 -16.03
N SER A 504 5.40 -83.95 -16.78
CA SER A 504 4.13 -84.51 -17.24
C SER A 504 3.93 -84.10 -18.69
N ASP A 505 3.53 -85.05 -19.52
CA ASP A 505 3.25 -84.83 -20.94
C ASP A 505 1.86 -85.37 -21.28
N ILE A 506 1.23 -84.79 -22.29
CA ILE A 506 -0.06 -85.22 -22.82
C ILE A 506 0.21 -86.27 -23.90
N ALA A 507 -0.14 -87.52 -23.61
CA ALA A 507 0.04 -88.61 -24.54
C ALA A 507 -0.67 -88.33 -25.89
N GLY A 508 0.10 -88.34 -26.99
CA GLY A 508 -0.39 -88.17 -28.36
C GLY A 508 -0.34 -86.74 -28.93
N PHE A 509 0.31 -85.79 -28.26
CA PHE A 509 0.36 -84.39 -28.73
C PHE A 509 1.35 -84.12 -29.89
N THR A 510 2.31 -85.01 -30.14
CA THR A 510 3.23 -84.89 -31.29
C THR A 510 3.10 -86.11 -32.20
N THR A 511 2.48 -85.92 -33.37
CA THR A 511 2.55 -86.83 -34.53
C THR A 511 3.59 -86.37 -35.52
#